data_AF-A0A098E754-F1
#
_entry.id   AF-A0A098E754-F1
#
_cell.length_a   1.000
_cell.length_b   1.000
_cell.length_c   1.000
_cell.angle_alpha   90.00
_cell.angle_beta   90.00
_cell.angle_gamma   90.00
#
_symmetry.space_group_name_H-M   'P 1'
#
loop_
_entity.id
_entity.type
_entity.pdbx_description
1 polymer ?
#
loop_
_entity_poly.entity_id
_entity_poly.type
_entity_poly.pdbx_seq_one_letter_code
_entity_poly.pdbx_strand_id
1 'polypeptide(L)'
;MSDETIIKKRITEYFNKEFEHLNNQKGKIIKEGAIFIVLGIVVMFIASYVLFGMEKDHLTSFIIIVMEPAGWFLFWEGANRAIFKSRKITPELEFCEKMSRCEISFSVY
;
A
#
# COMPACT_ATOMS: atom_id res chain seq x y z
N MET A 1 -36.44 15.88 16.97
CA MET A 1 -36.67 15.05 15.75
C MET A 1 -35.88 15.54 14.53
N SER A 2 -35.95 16.83 14.15
CA SER A 2 -35.16 17.37 13.02
C SER A 2 -33.64 17.26 13.22
N ASP A 3 -33.14 17.66 14.38
CA ASP A 3 -31.69 17.74 14.64
C ASP A 3 -31.03 16.36 14.69
N GLU A 4 -31.69 15.37 15.30
CA GLU A 4 -31.20 13.99 15.32
C GLU A 4 -31.03 13.44 13.90
N THR A 5 -31.97 13.71 13.01
CA THR A 5 -31.89 13.26 11.61
C THR A 5 -30.70 13.89 10.89
N ILE A 6 -30.44 15.17 11.16
CA ILE A 6 -29.28 15.90 10.63
C ILE A 6 -27.98 15.31 11.19
N ILE A 7 -27.92 15.02 12.49
CA ILE A 7 -26.75 14.42 13.14
C ILE A 7 -26.45 13.05 12.55
N LYS A 8 -27.46 12.16 12.43
CA LYS A 8 -27.30 10.84 11.81
C LYS A 8 -26.74 10.95 10.40
N LYS A 9 -27.34 11.81 9.57
CA LYS A 9 -26.90 12.04 8.18
C LYS A 9 -25.43 12.46 8.12
N ARG A 10 -25.01 13.41 8.97
CA ARG A 10 -23.63 13.90 9.00
C ARG A 10 -22.63 12.83 9.41
N ILE A 11 -22.97 12.00 10.40
CA ILE A 11 -22.10 10.91 10.85
C ILE A 11 -21.92 9.87 9.74
N THR A 12 -23.01 9.42 9.12
CA THR A 12 -22.95 8.47 8.00
C THR A 12 -22.17 9.04 6.81
N GLU A 13 -22.36 10.32 6.49
CA GLU A 13 -21.65 10.99 5.41
C GLU A 13 -20.14 11.12 5.71
N TYR A 14 -19.77 11.40 6.96
CA TYR A 14 -18.37 11.42 7.39
C TYR A 14 -17.71 10.05 7.21
N PHE A 15 -18.31 8.97 7.71
CA PHE A 15 -17.73 7.63 7.59
C PHE A 15 -17.66 7.14 6.15
N ASN A 16 -18.61 7.52 5.28
CA ASN A 16 -18.54 7.21 3.86
C ASN A 16 -17.36 7.92 3.18
N LYS A 17 -17.17 9.21 3.45
CA LYS A 17 -16.03 9.97 2.91
C LYS A 17 -14.70 9.43 3.41
N GLU A 18 -14.62 9.10 4.70
CA GLU A 18 -13.40 8.53 5.30
C GLU A 18 -13.10 7.14 4.72
N PHE A 19 -14.11 6.30 4.53
CA PHE A 19 -13.96 5.00 3.88
C PHE A 19 -13.40 5.13 2.46
N GLU A 20 -13.95 6.03 1.64
CA GLU A 20 -13.47 6.27 0.28
C GLU A 20 -12.02 6.79 0.29
N HIS A 21 -11.70 7.68 1.22
CA HIS A 21 -10.36 8.22 1.39
C HIS A 21 -9.34 7.12 1.75
N LEU A 22 -9.63 6.31 2.77
CA LEU A 22 -8.78 5.20 3.21
C LEU A 22 -8.63 4.12 2.13
N ASN A 23 -9.69 3.83 1.39
CA ASN A 23 -9.63 2.87 0.29
C ASN A 23 -8.72 3.35 -0.84
N ASN A 24 -8.83 4.64 -1.20
CA ASN A 24 -7.93 5.26 -2.17
C ASN A 24 -6.47 5.28 -1.69
N GLN A 25 -6.23 5.56 -0.40
CA GLN A 25 -4.89 5.48 0.18
C GLN A 25 -4.30 4.06 0.14
N LYS A 26 -5.10 3.05 0.50
CA LYS A 26 -4.70 1.63 0.42
C LYS A 26 -4.31 1.25 -1.01
N GLY A 27 -5.11 1.67 -2.00
CA GLY A 27 -4.81 1.44 -3.42
C GLY A 27 -3.50 2.09 -3.87
N LYS A 28 -3.22 3.32 -3.44
CA LYS A 28 -1.94 4.01 -3.72
C LYS A 28 -0.74 3.27 -3.12
N ILE A 29 -0.83 2.83 -1.86
CA ILE A 29 0.24 2.09 -1.18
C ILE A 29 0.53 0.77 -1.88
N ILE A 30 -0.51 0.04 -2.30
CA ILE A 30 -0.34 -1.22 -3.04
C ILE A 30 0.30 -0.95 -4.40
N LYS A 31 -0.13 0.09 -5.12
CA LYS A 31 0.43 0.46 -6.42
C LYS A 31 1.91 0.86 -6.31
N GLU A 32 2.26 1.66 -5.31
CA GLU A 32 3.66 2.00 -5.04
C GLU A 32 4.47 0.75 -4.71
N GLY A 33 3.98 -0.12 -3.83
CA GLY A 33 4.63 -1.39 -3.51
C GLY A 33 4.86 -2.27 -4.74
N ALA A 34 3.86 -2.36 -5.63
CA ALA A 34 3.97 -3.10 -6.88
C ALA A 34 5.03 -2.51 -7.83
N ILE A 35 5.12 -1.18 -7.92
CA ILE A 35 6.17 -0.51 -8.71
C ILE A 35 7.57 -0.87 -8.16
N PHE A 36 7.76 -0.84 -6.84
CA PHE A 36 9.04 -1.22 -6.22
C PHE A 36 9.40 -2.68 -6.48
N ILE A 37 8.42 -3.60 -6.40
CA ILE A 37 8.62 -5.02 -6.70
C ILE A 37 9.07 -5.20 -8.17
N VAL A 38 8.36 -4.58 -9.11
CA VAL A 38 8.67 -4.68 -10.54
C VAL A 38 10.07 -4.11 -10.81
N LEU A 39 10.42 -2.95 -10.23
CA LEU A 39 11.76 -2.38 -10.36
C LEU A 39 12.84 -3.31 -9.78
N GLY A 40 12.61 -3.90 -8.61
CA GLY A 40 13.54 -4.87 -8.02
C GLY A 40 13.78 -6.08 -8.92
N ILE A 41 12.71 -6.64 -9.49
CA ILE A 41 12.78 -7.76 -10.44
C ILE A 41 13.56 -7.35 -11.71
N VAL A 42 13.28 -6.18 -12.27
CA VAL A 42 14.00 -5.66 -13.45
C VAL A 42 15.49 -5.51 -13.15
N VAL A 43 15.85 -4.93 -11.99
CA VAL A 43 17.26 -4.79 -11.56
C VAL A 43 17.93 -6.16 -11.44
N MET A 44 17.25 -7.16 -10.87
CA MET A 44 17.78 -8.53 -10.78
C MET A 44 17.99 -9.18 -12.15
N PHE A 45 17.06 -8.99 -13.09
CA PHE A 45 17.21 -9.49 -14.45
C PHE A 45 18.41 -8.84 -15.17
N ILE A 46 18.60 -7.53 -15.02
CA ILE A 46 19.76 -6.84 -15.58
C ILE A 46 21.05 -7.35 -14.92
N ALA A 47 21.07 -7.55 -13.60
CA ALA A 47 22.24 -8.06 -12.89
C ALA A 47 22.64 -9.44 -13.41
N SER A 48 21.65 -10.32 -13.56
CA SER A 48 21.84 -11.67 -14.11
C SER A 48 22.34 -11.62 -15.55
N TYR A 49 21.75 -10.79 -16.40
CA TYR A 49 22.20 -10.63 -17.79
C TYR A 49 23.65 -10.16 -17.87
N VAL A 50 24.04 -9.19 -17.04
CA VAL A 50 25.42 -8.69 -16.96
C VAL A 50 26.38 -9.75 -16.43
N LEU A 51 25.95 -10.57 -15.45
CA LEU A 51 26.72 -11.69 -14.89
C LEU A 51 27.08 -12.77 -15.92
N PHE A 52 26.16 -13.08 -16.85
CA PHE A 52 26.31 -14.17 -17.81
C PHE A 52 26.71 -13.73 -19.22
N GLY A 53 26.53 -12.45 -19.58
CA GLY A 53 26.68 -11.96 -20.95
C GLY A 53 27.92 -11.12 -21.26
N MET A 54 28.69 -10.68 -20.26
CA MET A 54 29.85 -9.81 -20.46
C MET A 54 31.15 -10.42 -19.92
N GLU A 55 32.28 -10.12 -20.57
CA GLU A 55 33.59 -10.41 -19.99
C GLU A 55 33.75 -9.68 -18.66
N LYS A 56 34.26 -10.39 -17.66
CA LYS A 56 34.35 -9.89 -16.28
C LYS A 56 35.52 -8.93 -16.15
N ASP A 57 35.26 -7.66 -16.36
CA ASP A 57 36.14 -6.57 -15.91
C ASP A 57 35.78 -6.16 -14.46
N HIS A 58 36.70 -5.46 -13.80
CA HIS A 58 36.57 -4.96 -12.44
C HIS A 58 35.34 -4.07 -12.25
N LEU A 59 35.00 -3.25 -13.25
CA LEU A 59 33.80 -2.40 -13.26
C LEU A 59 32.51 -3.22 -13.25
N THR A 60 32.42 -4.25 -14.08
CA THR A 60 31.25 -5.13 -14.17
C THR A 60 31.03 -5.87 -12.84
N SER A 61 32.12 -6.36 -12.24
CA SER A 61 32.06 -7.02 -10.94
C SER A 61 31.58 -6.09 -9.82
N PHE A 62 32.04 -4.84 -9.81
CA PHE A 62 31.59 -3.83 -8.86
C PHE A 62 30.08 -3.52 -9.01
N ILE A 63 29.60 -3.37 -10.24
CA ILE A 63 28.19 -3.12 -10.54
C ILE A 63 27.32 -4.25 -10.01
N ILE A 64 27.72 -5.51 -10.21
CA ILE A 64 26.98 -6.68 -9.72
C ILE A 64 26.90 -6.68 -8.19
N ILE A 65 28.02 -6.43 -7.50
CA ILE A 65 28.08 -6.37 -6.02
C ILE A 65 27.10 -5.35 -5.45
N VAL A 66 26.82 -4.25 -6.17
CA VAL A 66 25.85 -3.23 -5.75
C VAL A 66 24.42 -3.58 -6.21
N MET A 67 24.26 -4.10 -7.42
CA MET A 67 22.94 -4.42 -7.99
C MET A 67 22.23 -5.56 -7.27
N GLU A 68 22.94 -6.58 -6.80
CA GLU A 68 22.34 -7.68 -6.04
C GLU A 68 21.63 -7.19 -4.75
N PRO A 69 22.30 -6.49 -3.82
CA PRO A 69 21.63 -5.96 -2.64
C PRO A 69 20.59 -4.89 -2.98
N ALA A 70 20.81 -4.08 -4.02
CA ALA A 70 19.84 -3.09 -4.47
C ALA A 70 18.54 -3.73 -4.98
N GLY A 71 18.64 -4.75 -5.84
CA GLY A 71 17.50 -5.50 -6.35
C GLY A 71 16.74 -6.18 -5.22
N TRP A 72 17.46 -6.78 -4.27
CA TRP A 72 16.83 -7.46 -3.13
C TRP A 72 16.14 -6.49 -2.17
N PHE A 73 16.77 -5.34 -1.90
CA PHE A 73 16.17 -4.27 -1.13
C PHE A 73 14.88 -3.74 -1.77
N LEU A 74 14.91 -3.43 -3.07
CA LEU A 74 13.73 -2.91 -3.78
C LEU A 74 12.58 -3.91 -3.78
N PHE A 75 12.87 -5.19 -4.01
CA PHE A 75 11.87 -6.25 -3.96
C PHE A 75 11.22 -6.35 -2.57
N TRP A 76 12.02 -6.46 -1.52
CA TRP A 76 11.51 -6.64 -0.16
C TRP A 76 10.81 -5.40 0.38
N GLU A 77 11.32 -4.20 0.10
CA GLU A 77 10.65 -2.96 0.50
C GLU A 77 9.31 -2.79 -0.26
N GLY A 78 9.26 -3.15 -1.53
CA GLY A 78 8.02 -3.17 -2.31
C GLY A 78 6.99 -4.16 -1.74
N ALA A 79 7.42 -5.38 -1.43
CA ALA A 79 6.57 -6.39 -0.79
C ALA A 79 6.10 -5.94 0.60
N ASN A 80 6.97 -5.30 1.38
CA ASN A 80 6.65 -4.76 2.69
C ASN A 80 5.53 -3.71 2.60
N ARG A 81 5.63 -2.79 1.65
CA ARG A 81 4.57 -1.79 1.39
C ARG A 81 3.28 -2.44 0.92
N ALA A 82 3.36 -3.35 -0.05
CA ALA A 82 2.19 -3.99 -0.63
C ALA A 82 1.42 -4.87 0.37
N ILE A 83 2.12 -5.55 1.29
CA ILE A 83 1.52 -6.53 2.21
C ILE A 83 1.30 -5.94 3.60
N PHE A 84 2.34 -5.38 4.24
CA PHE A 84 2.25 -4.98 5.65
C PHE A 84 1.64 -3.59 5.82
N LYS A 85 2.04 -2.60 5.00
CA LYS A 85 1.44 -1.26 5.10
C LYS A 85 -0.03 -1.26 4.67
N SER A 86 -0.39 -2.01 3.64
CA SER A 86 -1.79 -2.15 3.22
C SER A 86 -2.65 -2.84 4.29
N ARG A 87 -2.10 -3.84 5.02
CA ARG A 87 -2.79 -4.51 6.12
C ARG A 87 -3.09 -3.60 7.31
N LYS A 88 -2.24 -2.60 7.59
CA LYS A 88 -2.48 -1.64 8.68
C LYS A 88 -3.73 -0.78 8.47
N ILE A 89 -4.10 -0.51 7.21
CA ILE A 89 -5.27 0.30 6.85
C ILE A 89 -6.56 -0.53 6.85
N THR A 90 -6.47 -1.83 6.62
CA THR A 90 -7.63 -2.74 6.59
C THR A 90 -8.55 -2.66 7.82
N PRO A 91 -8.07 -2.70 9.08
CA PRO A 91 -8.98 -2.64 10.24
C PRO A 91 -9.74 -1.31 10.34
N GLU A 92 -9.12 -0.19 9.98
CA GLU A 92 -9.74 1.13 10.00
C GLU A 92 -10.79 1.27 8.88
N LEU A 93 -10.49 0.67 7.73
CA LEU A 93 -11.39 0.60 6.57
C LEU A 93 -12.62 -0.26 6.87
N GLU A 94 -12.45 -1.41 7.53
CA GLU A 94 -13.55 -2.24 8.03
C GLU A 94 -14.39 -1.53 9.10
N PHE A 95 -13.75 -0.74 9.98
CA PHE A 95 -14.45 0.06 10.97
C PHE A 95 -15.33 1.13 10.30
N CYS A 96 -14.77 1.90 9.36
CA CYS A 96 -15.51 2.93 8.64
C CYS A 96 -16.66 2.33 7.83
N GLU A 97 -16.47 1.15 7.22
CA GLU A 97 -17.54 0.44 6.51
C GLU A 97 -18.69 0.03 7.44
N LYS A 98 -18.37 -0.50 8.62
CA LYS A 98 -19.40 -0.86 9.60
C LYS A 98 -20.15 0.37 10.10
N MET A 99 -19.42 1.46 10.37
CA MET A 99 -20.00 2.70 10.88
C MET A 99 -20.82 3.45 9.82
N SER A 100 -20.47 3.36 8.53
CA SER A 100 -21.27 3.98 7.48
C SER A 100 -22.60 3.26 7.22
N ARG A 101 -22.70 1.98 7.59
CA ARG A 101 -23.91 1.15 7.41
C ARG A 101 -24.77 1.03 8.67
N CYS A 102 -24.29 1.48 9.82
CA CYS A 102 -25.00 1.29 11.08
C CYS A 102 -26.16 2.29 11.25
N GLU A 103 -27.23 1.82 11.89
CA GLU A 103 -28.38 2.66 12.25
C GLU A 103 -28.16 3.26 13.64
N ILE A 104 -28.08 4.59 13.71
CA ILE A 104 -27.86 5.31 14.96
C ILE A 104 -29.22 5.58 15.60
N SER A 105 -29.41 5.18 16.85
CA SER A 105 -30.58 5.52 17.68
C SER A 105 -30.13 6.32 18.90
N PHE A 106 -30.89 7.37 19.24
CA PHE A 106 -30.66 8.14 20.46
C PHE A 106 -31.61 7.62 21.53
N SER A 107 -31.06 7.09 22.62
CA SER A 107 -31.87 6.71 23.78
C SER A 107 -32.07 7.92 24.68
N VAL A 108 -33.31 8.12 25.15
CA VAL A 108 -33.61 9.12 26.18
C VAL A 108 -33.14 8.54 27.51
N TYR A 109 -32.18 9.19 28.15
CA TYR A 109 -31.72 8.88 29.51
C TYR A 109 -32.30 9.89 30.49
#